data_AF-A0A6G2QHQ6-F1
#
_entry.id   AF-A0A6G2QHQ6-F1
#
_cell.length_a   1.000
_cell.length_b   1.000
_cell.length_c   1.000
_cell.angle_alpha   90.00
_cell.angle_beta   90.00
_cell.angle_gamma   90.00
#
_symmetry.space_group_name_H-M   'P 1'
#
loop_
_entity.id
_entity.type
_entity.pdbx_description
1 polymer ?
#
loop_
_entity_poly.entity_id
_entity_poly.type
_entity_poly.pdbx_seq_one_letter_code
_entity_poly.pdbx_strand_id
1 'polypeptide(L)' 'LAVPVCGHATAAALRDEADDVISLLQPQHLRSVGEWYEDFHQVTDEEVLHALRELHPAG' A
#
# COMPACT_ATOMS: atom_id res chain seq x y z
N LEU A 1 -1.22 6.11 8.41
CA LEU A 1 -0.77 5.27 7.29
C LEU A 1 -0.88 3.78 7.66
N ALA A 2 -1.57 2.99 6.84
CA ALA A 2 -1.63 1.54 6.99
C ALA A 2 -1.29 0.86 5.66
N VAL A 3 -0.32 -0.05 5.66
CA VAL A 3 0.15 -0.75 4.44
C VAL A 3 0.50 -2.21 4.73
N PRO A 4 0.32 -3.14 3.79
CA PRO A 4 0.64 -4.55 4.02
C PRO A 4 2.14 -4.79 4.29
N VAL A 5 3.01 -4.19 3.49
CA VAL A 5 4.47 -4.31 3.61
C VAL A 5 5.15 -2.94 3.51
N CYS A 6 6.16 -2.70 4.34
CA CYS A 6 6.95 -1.48 4.31
C CYS A 6 8.39 -1.77 4.78
N GLY A 7 9.40 -1.23 4.11
CA GLY A 7 10.79 -1.40 4.56
C GLY A 7 11.00 -0.79 5.94
N HIS A 8 11.82 -1.44 6.79
CA HIS A 8 12.01 -1.03 8.18
C HIS A 8 12.43 0.45 8.33
N ALA A 9 13.43 0.88 7.54
CA ALA A 9 13.90 2.26 7.55
C ALA A 9 12.84 3.27 7.05
N THR A 10 12.08 2.90 6.02
CA THR A 10 11.00 3.73 5.47
C THR A 10 9.86 3.90 6.47
N ALA A 11 9.46 2.81 7.15
CA ALA A 11 8.44 2.89 8.19
C ALA A 11 8.88 3.78 9.37
N ALA A 12 10.17 3.77 9.72
CA ALA A 12 10.70 4.66 10.75
C ALA A 12 10.63 6.13 10.31
N ALA A 13 11.04 6.45 9.08
CA ALA A 13 10.96 7.82 8.56
C ALA A 13 9.52 8.34 8.47
N LEU A 14 8.57 7.50 8.03
CA LEU A 14 7.16 7.90 7.88
C LEU A 14 6.44 8.16 9.19
N ARG A 15 6.96 7.70 10.33
CA ARG A 15 6.38 7.98 11.65
C ARG A 15 6.50 9.45 12.04
N ASP A 16 7.41 10.19 11.42
CA ASP A 16 7.55 11.62 11.67
C ASP A 16 6.52 12.44 10.86
N GLU A 17 5.91 11.87 9.82
CA GLU A 17 4.98 12.56 8.90
C GLU A 17 3.51 12.14 9.08
N ALA A 18 3.25 10.98 9.69
CA ALA A 18 1.90 10.44 9.87
C ALA A 18 1.60 10.19 11.34
N ASP A 19 0.33 10.39 11.76
CA ASP A 19 -0.10 10.15 13.14
C ASP A 19 0.19 8.71 13.60
N ASP A 20 -0.12 7.74 12.75
CA ASP A 20 0.15 6.32 12.97
C ASP A 20 0.76 5.67 11.73
N VAL A 21 1.70 4.74 11.92
CA VAL A 21 2.26 3.91 10.83
C VAL A 21 2.13 2.44 11.21
N ILE A 22 1.21 1.75 10.54
CA ILE A 22 0.89 0.33 10.75
C ILE A 22 1.33 -0.47 9.52
N SER A 23 2.16 -1.48 9.73
CA SER A 23 2.57 -2.41 8.68
C SER A 23 2.59 -3.84 9.17
N LEU A 24 2.03 -4.77 8.38
CA LEU A 24 1.97 -6.19 8.74
C LEU A 24 3.36 -6.84 8.61
N LEU A 25 4.13 -6.45 7.59
CA LEU A 25 5.46 -6.98 7.31
C LEU A 25 6.48 -5.84 7.18
N GLN A 26 7.54 -5.90 7.99
CA GLN A 26 8.62 -4.90 7.99
C GLN A 26 10.00 -5.52 7.72
N PRO A 27 10.28 -5.96 6.48
CA PRO A 27 11.59 -6.52 6.15
C PRO A 27 12.69 -5.48 6.29
N GLN A 28 13.88 -5.93 6.72
CA GLN A 28 15.08 -5.08 6.83
C GLN A 28 15.52 -4.55 5.45
N HIS A 29 15.35 -5.38 4.41
CA HIS A 29 15.65 -5.02 3.02
C HIS A 29 14.43 -5.30 2.16
N LEU A 30 13.70 -4.25 1.79
CA LEU A 30 12.60 -4.32 0.82
C LEU A 30 13.14 -3.95 -0.56
N ARG A 31 13.34 -4.94 -1.44
CA ARG A 31 13.87 -4.69 -2.80
C ARG A 31 12.79 -4.25 -3.77
N SER A 32 11.65 -4.93 -3.76
CA SER A 32 10.46 -4.56 -4.51
C SER A 32 9.21 -4.89 -3.71
N VAL A 33 8.12 -4.18 -3.99
CA VAL A 33 6.82 -4.47 -3.36
C VAL A 33 6.24 -5.77 -3.91
N GLY A 34 6.33 -6.00 -5.23
CA GLY A 34 5.75 -7.16 -5.90
C GLY A 34 6.31 -8.53 -5.46
N GLU A 35 7.51 -8.58 -4.89
CA GLU A 35 8.07 -9.83 -4.30
C GLU A 35 7.19 -10.40 -3.17
N TRP A 36 6.34 -9.57 -2.56
CA TRP A 36 5.49 -9.92 -1.42
C TRP A 36 4.05 -10.28 -1.81
N TYR A 37 3.76 -10.31 -3.10
CA TYR A 37 2.44 -10.64 -3.65
C TYR A 37 2.58 -11.80 -4.64
N GLU A 38 1.77 -12.85 -4.44
CA GLU A 38 1.69 -13.96 -5.40
C GLU A 38 1.10 -13.50 -6.74
N ASP A 39 0.11 -12.62 -6.68
CA ASP A 39 -0.46 -11.91 -7.83
C ASP A 39 -0.17 -10.40 -7.71
N PHE A 40 0.70 -9.92 -8.60
CA PHE A 40 1.08 -8.51 -8.70
C PHE A 40 0.83 -7.98 -10.11
N HIS A 41 -0.32 -8.32 -10.69
CA HIS A 41 -0.74 -7.74 -11.96
C HIS A 41 -0.88 -6.21 -11.86
N GLN A 42 -0.70 -5.55 -13.00
CA GLN A 42 -0.95 -4.12 -13.10
C GLN A 42 -2.45 -3.86 -13.02
N VAL A 43 -2.88 -3.01 -12.08
CA VAL A 43 -4.24 -2.49 -12.03
C VAL A 43 -4.41 -1.46 -13.15
N THR A 44 -5.42 -1.65 -13.98
CA THR A 44 -5.74 -0.79 -15.12
C THR A 44 -6.53 0.44 -14.69
N ASP A 45 -6.49 1.50 -15.52
CA ASP A 45 -7.28 2.70 -15.29
C ASP A 45 -8.80 2.40 -15.22
N GLU A 46 -9.27 1.42 -16.00
CA GLU A 46 -10.68 1.00 -15.99
C GLU A 46 -11.09 0.39 -14.64
N GLU A 47 -10.27 -0.50 -14.08
CA GLU A 47 -10.49 -1.10 -12.76
C GLU A 47 -10.50 -0.05 -11.65
N VAL A 48 -9.58 0.92 -11.71
CA VAL A 48 -9.55 2.05 -10.77
C VAL A 48 -10.83 2.88 -10.87
N LEU A 49 -11.25 3.25 -12.08
CA LEU A 49 -12.47 4.03 -12.30
C LEU A 49 -13.72 3.27 -11.86
N HIS A 50 -13.75 1.95 -12.02
CA HIS A 50 -14.83 1.10 -11.54
C HIS A 50 -14.90 1.12 -10.00
N ALA A 51 -13.80 0.82 -9.31
CA ALA A 51 -13.75 0.79 -7.84
C ALA A 51 -14.16 2.13 -7.19
N LEU A 52 -13.76 3.25 -7.79
CA LEU A 52 -14.16 4.57 -7.31
C LEU A 52 -15.67 4.83 -7.42
N ARG A 53 -16.32 4.33 -8.48
CA ARG A 53 -17.79 4.47 -8.64
C ARG A 53 -18.56 3.55 -7.69
N GLU A 54 -18.02 2.38 -7.36
CA GLU A 54 -18.67 1.46 -6.42
C GLU A 54 -18.60 1.98 -4.98
N LEU A 55 -17.45 2.52 -4.56
CA LEU A 55 -17.24 3.01 -3.19
C LEU A 55 -17.80 4.41 -2.96
N HIS A 56 -17.92 5.22 -4.01
CA HIS A 56 -18.71 6.45 -4.02
C HIS A 56 -19.95 6.23 -4.89
N PRO A 57 -21.05 5.65 -4.35
CA PRO A 57 -22.34 5.84 -4.99
C PRO A 57 -22.50 7.35 -5.10
N ALA A 58 -22.66 7.87 -6.33
CA ALA A 58 -23.04 9.26 -6.51
C ALA A 58 -24.23 9.52 -5.56
N GLY A 59 -24.08 10.52 -4.68
CA GLY A 59 -24.89 10.70 -3.47
C GLY A 59 -26.39 10.47 -3.62
#